data_AF-A0A5C3FIG3-F1
#
_entry.id   AF-A0A5C3FIG3-F1
#
_cell.length_a   1.000
_cell.length_b   1.000
_cell.length_c   1.000
_cell.angle_alpha   90.00
_cell.angle_beta   90.00
_cell.angle_gamma   90.00
#
_symmetry.space_group_name_H-M   'P 1'
#
loop_
_entity.id
_entity.type
_entity.pdbx_description
1 polymer ?
#
loop_
_entity_poly.entity_id
_entity_poly.type
_entity_poly.pdbx_seq_one_letter_code
_entity_poly.pdbx_strand_id
1 'polypeptide(L)'
;MSSYSRHATGHLFVPGPSTRPLPIWAAVVPPLTYYVALFLLPPLSSKSFSRPVRRAASAVRTVLALVSIYTFAALPFKYFYPGSAILTYQLGLVGLYGASRVLDIFFLSYPRIPRRIFISPAGKRPDGKGANIVHPYTSARNETWKTEPLPKKLISFDRAWWALDLMISMRGIGWDFASADVRHDSHPWQPPSSAQLRRAFFKLLPILVGCIWTIHNLHPKHLSTLNPTILDLDPARRVLFVAATGISLYTLFDFGYTLTSAFALPILHDAVVPAVSSKAVLKSNRKTIKGDRLKQLRGAKGGGDDSETETETEDESPLALEARQMQHQQLTLRNIDFFPLLNPAGYTQATTVRRFWSYAWHRLFGRPFGVYGTLPFTYIAYLMEDLWQGKLNDPKRKQARREIWPSYHPDPMRALERGRADWAKVLGAFTASGFIHAVSERAALGGRIAVPVTNIWLERAHARGMGHELRAHPSLAAVGIFKWSPLQFVPPISGAGEFSFFFLNGVAVILEGAVARYVEKTRKRSSAGGKYFSMWYDRPISIVWTLTVLLFTGQAFVEGWIRSGISREIGLVLS
;
A
#
# COMPACT_ATOMS: atom_id res chain seq x y z
N MET A 1 28.40 26.60 -10.93
CA MET A 1 27.46 25.50 -11.24
C MET A 1 26.21 26.09 -11.88
N SER A 2 25.89 25.60 -13.08
CA SER A 2 25.29 26.32 -14.20
C SER A 2 23.82 26.76 -14.05
N SER A 3 23.51 28.01 -14.44
CA SER A 3 22.15 28.56 -14.55
C SER A 3 21.34 27.96 -15.70
N TYR A 4 21.96 27.16 -16.58
CA TYR A 4 21.29 26.54 -17.74
C TYR A 4 20.26 25.45 -17.35
N SER A 5 20.38 24.79 -16.20
CA SER A 5 19.43 23.75 -15.79
C SER A 5 18.06 24.30 -15.36
N ARG A 6 17.96 25.59 -15.00
CA ARG A 6 16.69 26.22 -14.60
C ARG A 6 15.74 26.47 -15.77
N HIS A 7 16.25 26.66 -16.99
CA HIS A 7 15.42 27.01 -18.14
C HIS A 7 14.84 25.80 -18.88
N ALA A 8 15.49 24.63 -18.83
CA ALA A 8 15.02 23.46 -19.57
C ALA A 8 13.81 22.76 -18.93
N THR A 9 13.62 22.85 -17.61
CA THR A 9 12.51 22.16 -16.89
C THR A 9 11.52 23.10 -16.20
N GLY A 10 11.77 24.41 -16.19
CA GLY A 10 10.87 25.41 -15.60
C GLY A 10 9.47 25.47 -16.24
N HIS A 11 9.30 24.85 -17.41
CA HIS A 11 8.02 24.72 -18.10
C HIS A 11 7.24 23.44 -17.73
N LEU A 12 7.87 22.48 -17.03
CA LEU A 12 7.24 21.20 -16.66
C LEU A 12 6.64 21.24 -15.26
N PHE A 13 7.33 21.90 -14.32
CA PHE A 13 6.94 21.95 -12.93
C PHE A 13 7.28 23.31 -12.33
N VAL A 14 6.31 23.91 -11.64
CA VAL A 14 6.48 25.17 -10.91
C VAL A 14 6.34 24.87 -9.41
N PRO A 15 7.43 24.95 -8.62
CA PRO A 15 7.37 24.72 -7.19
C PRO A 15 6.56 25.80 -6.47
N GLY A 16 6.04 25.46 -5.29
CA GLY A 16 5.42 26.44 -4.42
C GLY A 16 6.45 27.45 -3.90
N PRO A 17 6.07 28.73 -3.69
CA PRO A 17 7.02 29.77 -3.28
C PRO A 17 7.63 29.50 -1.89
N SER A 18 6.93 28.76 -1.04
CA SER A 18 7.38 28.39 0.31
C SER A 18 8.16 27.08 0.37
N THR A 19 8.25 26.32 -0.72
CA THR A 19 8.90 25.00 -0.75
C THR A 19 10.36 25.10 -1.18
N ARG A 20 11.16 24.10 -0.78
CA ARG A 20 12.61 24.06 -1.06
C ARG A 20 12.97 22.77 -1.82
N PRO A 21 14.03 22.77 -2.65
CA PRO A 21 14.58 21.53 -3.19
C PRO A 21 14.80 20.50 -2.10
N LEU A 22 14.39 19.25 -2.31
CA LEU A 22 14.55 18.16 -1.34
C LEU A 22 16.04 17.92 -1.05
N PRO A 23 16.56 18.25 0.15
CA PRO A 23 17.93 17.90 0.51
C PRO A 23 18.02 16.42 0.91
N ILE A 24 19.21 15.82 0.78
CA ILE A 24 19.47 14.42 1.10
C ILE A 24 19.01 14.07 2.52
N TRP A 25 19.30 14.92 3.50
CA TRP A 25 18.91 14.68 4.89
C TRP A 25 17.38 14.61 5.06
N ALA A 26 16.60 15.42 4.32
CA ALA A 26 15.15 15.40 4.42
C ALA A 26 14.56 14.13 3.80
N ALA A 27 15.26 13.53 2.83
CA ALA A 27 14.89 12.22 2.29
C ALA A 27 15.24 11.06 3.24
N VAL A 28 16.36 11.16 3.98
CA VAL A 28 16.89 10.07 4.83
C VAL A 28 16.31 10.07 6.24
N VAL A 29 16.12 11.24 6.86
CA VAL A 29 15.69 11.36 8.26
C VAL A 29 14.36 10.66 8.55
N PRO A 30 13.27 10.85 7.77
CA PRO A 30 11.99 10.19 8.05
C PRO A 30 12.07 8.66 8.12
N PRO A 31 12.61 7.94 7.11
CA PRO A 31 12.72 6.48 7.17
C PRO A 31 13.77 6.01 8.19
N LEU A 32 14.87 6.74 8.40
CA LEU A 32 15.88 6.36 9.39
C LEU A 32 15.33 6.42 10.82
N THR A 33 14.66 7.52 11.17
CA THR A 33 14.05 7.67 12.51
C THR A 33 12.91 6.67 12.72
N TYR A 34 12.14 6.36 11.67
CA TYR A 34 11.15 5.27 11.70
C TYR A 34 11.82 3.91 11.97
N TYR A 35 12.88 3.58 11.24
CA TYR A 35 13.61 2.33 11.40
C TYR A 35 14.16 2.16 12.83
N VAL A 36 14.80 3.20 13.36
CA VAL A 36 15.35 3.16 14.73
C VAL A 36 14.22 3.09 15.78
N ALA A 37 13.10 3.77 15.55
CA ALA A 37 11.92 3.61 16.41
C ALA A 37 11.39 2.17 16.38
N LEU A 38 11.34 1.53 15.21
CA LEU A 38 10.92 0.12 15.09
C LEU A 38 11.90 -0.81 15.76
N PHE A 39 13.19 -0.56 15.65
CA PHE A 39 14.23 -1.32 16.34
C PHE A 39 14.00 -1.33 17.86
N LEU A 40 13.57 -0.21 18.42
CA LEU A 40 13.27 -0.06 19.85
C LEU A 40 11.84 -0.50 20.24
N LEU A 41 11.00 -0.87 19.28
CA LEU A 41 9.60 -1.23 19.52
C LEU A 41 9.42 -2.54 20.31
N PRO A 42 10.12 -3.65 20.00
CA PRO A 42 10.01 -4.89 20.78
C PRO A 42 10.53 -4.70 22.21
N PRO A 43 9.86 -5.28 23.22
CA PRO A 43 10.22 -5.06 24.62
C PRO A 43 11.64 -5.59 24.90
N LEU A 44 12.37 -4.84 25.72
CA LEU A 44 13.68 -5.28 26.22
C LEU A 44 13.49 -6.30 27.35
N SER A 45 14.31 -7.34 27.36
CA SER A 45 14.29 -8.39 28.39
C SER A 45 14.37 -7.80 29.80
N SER A 46 13.38 -8.11 30.64
CA SER A 46 13.36 -7.64 32.02
C SER A 46 14.48 -8.23 32.88
N LYS A 47 14.99 -9.40 32.47
CA LYS A 47 16.13 -10.09 33.09
C LYS A 47 17.47 -9.43 32.75
N SER A 48 17.56 -8.76 31.60
CA SER A 48 18.83 -8.22 31.07
C SER A 48 18.97 -6.71 31.21
N PHE A 49 17.86 -5.97 31.33
CA PHE A 49 17.87 -4.51 31.38
C PHE A 49 17.07 -3.98 32.58
N SER A 50 17.63 -3.02 33.30
CA SER A 50 16.99 -2.37 34.44
C SER A 50 15.77 -1.53 34.00
N ARG A 51 14.85 -1.27 34.95
CA ARG A 51 13.67 -0.41 34.72
C ARG A 51 14.01 0.95 34.08
N PRO A 52 15.03 1.73 34.52
CA PRO A 52 15.34 3.02 33.92
C PRO A 52 15.77 2.89 32.46
N VAL A 53 16.59 1.89 32.10
CA VAL A 53 17.01 1.66 30.71
C VAL A 53 15.82 1.35 29.81
N ARG A 54 14.86 0.54 30.28
CA ARG A 54 13.64 0.25 29.51
C ARG A 54 12.75 1.48 29.34
N ARG A 55 12.65 2.35 30.35
CA ARG A 55 11.92 3.63 30.26
C ARG A 55 12.60 4.59 29.29
N ALA A 56 13.94 4.72 29.36
CA ALA A 56 14.72 5.52 28.43
C ALA A 56 14.54 5.03 26.98
N ALA A 57 14.64 3.73 26.74
CA ALA A 57 14.40 3.15 25.41
C ALA A 57 12.98 3.44 24.88
N SER A 58 11.96 3.35 25.75
CA SER A 58 10.59 3.71 25.39
C SER A 58 10.43 5.20 25.06
N ALA A 59 11.06 6.07 25.84
CA ALA A 59 11.04 7.52 25.60
C ALA A 59 11.73 7.87 24.28
N VAL A 60 12.93 7.34 24.04
CA VAL A 60 13.67 7.52 22.78
C VAL A 60 12.86 7.00 21.59
N ARG A 61 12.26 5.81 21.70
CA ARG A 61 11.34 5.26 20.68
C ARG A 61 10.21 6.22 20.35
N THR A 62 9.53 6.76 21.37
CA THR A 62 8.41 7.69 21.17
C THR A 62 8.87 8.99 20.52
N VAL A 63 9.99 9.57 20.96
CA VAL A 63 10.56 10.79 20.36
C VAL A 63 10.91 10.55 18.88
N LEU A 64 11.59 9.44 18.57
CA LEU A 64 11.93 9.09 17.19
C LEU A 64 10.69 8.86 16.33
N ALA A 65 9.65 8.21 16.87
CA ALA A 65 8.38 8.04 16.17
C ALA A 65 7.70 9.39 15.88
N LEU A 66 7.67 10.33 16.85
CA LEU A 66 7.13 11.67 16.65
C LEU A 66 7.92 12.46 15.60
N VAL A 67 9.26 12.41 15.65
CA VAL A 67 10.13 13.03 14.64
C VAL A 67 9.85 12.43 13.27
N SER A 68 9.72 11.11 13.16
CA SER A 68 9.41 10.45 11.90
C SER A 68 8.04 10.85 11.36
N ILE A 69 6.99 10.87 12.19
CA ILE A 69 5.64 11.33 11.79
C ILE A 69 5.70 12.74 11.24
N TYR A 70 6.32 13.68 11.98
CA TYR A 70 6.41 15.07 11.57
C TYR A 70 7.22 15.23 10.28
N THR A 71 8.38 14.58 10.18
CA THR A 71 9.26 14.72 9.02
C THR A 71 8.67 14.10 7.77
N PHE A 72 7.97 12.95 7.87
CA PHE A 72 7.18 12.39 6.78
C PHE A 72 6.02 13.31 6.38
N ALA A 73 5.21 13.76 7.34
CA ALA A 73 4.05 14.61 7.06
C ALA A 73 4.45 15.96 6.44
N ALA A 74 5.63 16.47 6.79
CA ALA A 74 6.15 17.73 6.25
C ALA A 74 6.68 17.62 4.80
N LEU A 75 6.96 16.42 4.29
CA LEU A 75 7.55 16.24 2.95
C LEU A 75 6.78 16.98 1.84
N PRO A 76 5.48 16.73 1.62
CA PRO A 76 4.72 17.40 0.55
C PRO A 76 4.61 18.92 0.68
N PHE A 77 4.76 19.45 1.90
CA PHE A 77 4.49 20.87 2.18
C PHE A 77 5.76 21.72 2.24
N LYS A 78 6.91 21.10 2.51
CA LYS A 78 8.19 21.82 2.65
C LYS A 78 9.14 21.59 1.48
N TYR A 79 9.01 20.47 0.77
CA TYR A 79 9.98 20.07 -0.23
C TYR A 79 9.36 19.78 -1.59
N PHE A 80 10.17 19.89 -2.63
CA PHE A 80 9.88 19.43 -3.97
C PHE A 80 11.11 18.75 -4.58
N TYR A 81 10.89 17.89 -5.57
CA TYR A 81 11.99 17.32 -6.35
C TYR A 81 12.33 18.24 -7.53
N PRO A 82 13.57 18.77 -7.63
CA PRO A 82 13.93 19.67 -8.72
C PRO A 82 13.73 19.04 -10.09
N GLY A 83 12.92 19.68 -10.94
CA GLY A 83 12.72 19.28 -12.34
C GLY A 83 11.76 18.12 -12.57
N SER A 84 11.07 17.61 -11.55
CA SER A 84 10.11 16.49 -11.70
C SER A 84 8.82 16.73 -10.92
N ALA A 85 7.70 16.81 -11.64
CA ALA A 85 6.36 16.83 -11.07
C ALA A 85 5.99 15.43 -10.55
N ILE A 86 6.40 14.36 -11.24
CA ILE A 86 6.16 12.97 -10.83
C ILE A 86 6.80 12.69 -9.48
N LEU A 87 8.08 12.99 -9.31
CA LEU A 87 8.79 12.74 -8.05
C LEU A 87 8.27 13.64 -6.93
N THR A 88 7.86 14.88 -7.24
CA THR A 88 7.20 15.75 -6.27
C THR A 88 5.84 15.20 -5.83
N TYR A 89 5.06 14.65 -6.75
CA TYR A 89 3.81 13.94 -6.43
C TYR A 89 4.07 12.74 -5.51
N GLN A 90 5.10 11.94 -5.82
CA GLN A 90 5.48 10.78 -4.99
C GLN A 90 5.91 11.19 -3.57
N LEU A 91 6.53 12.36 -3.38
CA LEU A 91 6.83 12.88 -2.04
C LEU A 91 5.57 13.05 -1.18
N GLY A 92 4.44 13.45 -1.78
CA GLY A 92 3.17 13.53 -1.08
C GLY A 92 2.63 12.18 -0.65
N LEU A 93 2.68 11.19 -1.55
CA LEU A 93 2.28 9.83 -1.25
C LEU A 93 3.16 9.23 -0.15
N VAL A 94 4.48 9.25 -0.33
CA VAL A 94 5.45 8.72 0.65
C VAL A 94 5.33 9.44 1.99
N GLY A 95 5.17 10.77 1.97
CA GLY A 95 5.00 11.57 3.18
C GLY A 95 3.76 11.20 3.97
N LEU A 96 2.58 11.20 3.35
CA LEU A 96 1.33 10.90 4.06
C LEU A 96 1.22 9.43 4.45
N TYR A 97 1.61 8.48 3.58
CA TYR A 97 1.59 7.07 3.94
C TYR A 97 2.62 6.73 5.02
N GLY A 98 3.83 7.30 4.92
CA GLY A 98 4.88 7.14 5.93
C GLY A 98 4.40 7.62 7.30
N ALA A 99 3.91 8.87 7.38
CA ALA A 99 3.39 9.44 8.62
C ALA A 99 2.22 8.61 9.18
N SER A 100 1.27 8.23 8.33
CA SER A 100 0.12 7.40 8.69
C SER A 100 0.55 6.04 9.26
N ARG A 101 1.60 5.44 8.69
CA ARG A 101 2.13 4.14 9.13
C ARG A 101 2.82 4.21 10.48
N VAL A 102 3.64 5.25 10.70
CA VAL A 102 4.30 5.45 12.00
C VAL A 102 3.27 5.77 13.08
N LEU A 103 2.29 6.64 12.79
CA LEU A 103 1.22 6.98 13.71
C LEU A 103 0.37 5.76 14.09
N ASP A 104 0.04 4.92 13.13
CA ASP A 104 -0.70 3.67 13.35
C ASP A 104 0.07 2.70 14.27
N ILE A 105 1.31 2.37 13.94
CA ILE A 105 2.10 1.38 14.71
C ILE A 105 2.40 1.86 16.13
N PHE A 106 2.83 3.12 16.29
CA PHE A 106 3.36 3.59 17.57
C PHE A 106 2.32 4.20 18.51
N PHE A 107 1.16 4.61 17.99
CA PHE A 107 0.16 5.34 18.78
C PHE A 107 -1.23 4.71 18.69
N LEU A 108 -1.73 4.38 17.50
CA LEU A 108 -3.10 3.87 17.36
C LEU A 108 -3.22 2.38 17.74
N SER A 109 -2.22 1.57 17.39
CA SER A 109 -2.18 0.16 17.75
C SER A 109 -1.47 -0.11 19.06
N TYR A 110 -0.67 0.82 19.59
CA TYR A 110 0.01 0.64 20.87
C TYR A 110 -1.01 0.43 22.02
N PRO A 111 -0.79 -0.49 22.98
CA PRO A 111 0.43 -1.25 23.29
C PRO A 111 0.68 -2.50 22.45
N ARG A 112 -0.15 -2.78 21.44
CA ARG A 112 0.05 -3.94 20.56
C ARG A 112 1.31 -3.75 19.72
N ILE A 113 2.11 -4.80 19.63
CA ILE A 113 3.32 -4.85 18.80
C ILE A 113 3.05 -5.87 17.69
N PRO A 114 3.19 -5.49 16.40
CA PRO A 114 3.04 -6.42 15.28
C PRO A 114 3.92 -7.66 15.46
N ARG A 115 3.39 -8.83 15.13
CA ARG A 115 4.12 -10.09 15.21
C ARG A 115 4.15 -10.76 13.86
N ARG A 116 5.28 -11.39 13.56
CA ARG A 116 5.48 -12.14 12.34
C ARG A 116 4.72 -13.46 12.42
N ILE A 117 4.05 -13.84 11.34
CA ILE A 117 3.30 -15.09 11.25
C ILE A 117 4.27 -16.25 11.13
N PHE A 118 4.01 -17.30 11.89
CA PHE A 118 4.71 -18.57 11.78
C PHE A 118 4.16 -19.33 10.58
N ILE A 119 5.00 -19.56 9.57
CA ILE A 119 4.64 -20.35 8.39
C ILE A 119 5.30 -21.71 8.53
N SER A 120 4.48 -22.75 8.68
CA SER A 120 4.99 -24.13 8.68
C SER A 120 5.42 -24.49 7.25
N PRO A 121 6.60 -25.09 7.06
CA PRO A 121 6.91 -25.74 5.79
C PRO A 121 5.83 -26.80 5.49
N ALA A 122 5.44 -26.92 4.22
CA ALA A 122 4.46 -27.91 3.80
C ALA A 122 5.03 -29.31 4.10
N GLY A 123 4.47 -29.99 5.10
CA GLY A 123 4.78 -31.40 5.33
C GLY A 123 4.40 -32.20 4.08
N LYS A 124 5.31 -33.06 3.61
CA LYS A 124 4.93 -34.08 2.63
C LYS A 124 3.84 -34.94 3.27
N ARG A 125 2.67 -35.00 2.63
CA ARG A 125 1.67 -35.99 2.99
C ARG A 125 2.26 -37.40 2.73
N PRO A 126 2.02 -38.39 3.61
CA PRO A 126 2.53 -39.76 3.43
C PRO A 126 1.95 -40.44 2.18
N ASP A 127 0.80 -39.98 1.73
CA ASP A 127 0.20 -40.23 0.43
C ASP A 127 0.92 -39.39 -0.63
N GLY A 128 1.85 -39.99 -1.38
CA GLY A 128 2.73 -39.38 -2.40
C GLY A 128 2.05 -38.68 -3.59
N LYS A 129 0.83 -38.18 -3.43
CA LYS A 129 0.20 -37.19 -4.31
C LYS A 129 0.72 -35.81 -3.90
N GLY A 130 1.21 -35.06 -4.90
CA GLY A 130 2.01 -33.84 -4.78
C GLY A 130 1.67 -32.93 -3.59
N ALA A 131 2.71 -32.31 -3.03
CA ALA A 131 2.61 -31.38 -1.90
C ALA A 131 1.48 -30.37 -2.14
N ASN A 132 0.34 -30.57 -1.45
CA ASN A 132 -0.71 -29.55 -1.43
C ASN A 132 -0.07 -28.28 -0.89
N ILE A 133 -0.12 -27.19 -1.66
CA ILE A 133 0.35 -25.88 -1.24
C ILE A 133 -0.38 -25.52 0.07
N VAL A 134 0.35 -25.55 1.19
CA VAL A 134 -0.19 -25.14 2.48
C VAL A 134 -0.31 -23.62 2.45
N HIS A 135 -1.54 -23.10 2.43
CA HIS A 135 -1.78 -21.67 2.54
C HIS A 135 -1.19 -21.15 3.87
N PRO A 136 -0.24 -20.19 3.85
CA PRO A 136 0.33 -19.65 5.09
C PRO A 136 -0.70 -18.85 5.91
N TYR A 137 -1.81 -18.46 5.29
CA TYR A 137 -2.89 -17.70 5.91
C TYR A 137 -4.13 -18.57 6.01
N THR A 138 -4.52 -18.90 7.24
CA THR A 138 -5.77 -19.61 7.47
C THR A 138 -6.95 -18.65 7.31
N SER A 139 -8.12 -19.17 6.94
CA SER A 139 -9.38 -18.40 6.93
C SER A 139 -9.84 -17.99 8.33
N ALA A 140 -9.16 -18.48 9.37
CA ALA A 140 -9.43 -18.14 10.76
C ALA A 140 -9.10 -16.68 11.08
N ARG A 141 -9.55 -16.25 12.26
CA ARG A 141 -9.29 -14.91 12.80
C ARG A 141 -7.78 -14.71 13.02
N ASN A 142 -7.24 -13.53 12.71
CA ASN A 142 -5.80 -13.25 12.78
C ASN A 142 -5.23 -13.50 14.18
N GLU A 143 -6.04 -13.32 15.23
CA GLU A 143 -5.67 -13.56 16.62
C GLU A 143 -5.33 -15.02 16.92
N THR A 144 -5.82 -15.95 16.09
CA THR A 144 -5.55 -17.38 16.21
C THR A 144 -4.33 -17.84 15.40
N TRP A 145 -3.72 -16.94 14.63
CA TRP A 145 -2.54 -17.28 13.84
C TRP A 145 -1.34 -17.52 14.77
N LYS A 146 -0.57 -18.57 14.47
CA LYS A 146 0.69 -18.82 15.16
C LYS A 146 1.68 -17.72 14.76
N THR A 147 2.39 -17.15 15.72
CA THR A 147 3.35 -16.05 15.48
C THR A 147 4.71 -16.35 16.08
N GLU A 148 5.75 -15.77 15.49
CA GLU A 148 7.11 -15.80 16.03
C GLU A 148 7.24 -15.01 17.33
N PRO A 149 8.15 -15.42 18.23
CA PRO A 149 8.47 -14.63 19.41
C PRO A 149 9.19 -13.34 19.05
N LEU A 150 8.86 -12.25 19.76
CA LEU A 150 9.53 -10.96 19.58
C LEU A 150 11.01 -11.04 19.99
N PRO A 151 11.92 -10.33 19.28
CA PRO A 151 13.34 -10.31 19.63
C PRO A 151 13.56 -9.63 20.98
N LYS A 152 14.19 -10.32 21.94
CA LYS A 152 14.34 -9.83 23.34
C LYS A 152 15.69 -9.15 23.63
N LYS A 153 16.71 -9.39 22.79
CA LYS A 153 18.06 -8.81 22.92
C LYS A 153 18.07 -7.40 22.31
N LEU A 154 18.76 -6.44 22.94
CA LEU A 154 18.82 -5.06 22.47
C LEU A 154 19.61 -4.92 21.16
N ILE A 155 20.79 -5.55 21.07
CA ILE A 155 21.62 -5.53 19.86
C ILE A 155 21.67 -6.96 19.31
N SER A 156 20.87 -7.22 18.29
CA SER A 156 20.92 -8.46 17.53
C SER A 156 20.54 -8.23 16.07
N PHE A 157 21.12 -9.03 15.18
CA PHE A 157 20.74 -9.07 13.78
C PHE A 157 19.24 -9.35 13.64
N ASP A 158 18.70 -10.28 14.44
CA ASP A 158 17.27 -10.62 14.42
C ASP A 158 16.37 -9.40 14.70
N ARG A 159 16.77 -8.50 15.62
CA ARG A 159 16.02 -7.28 15.92
C ARG A 159 16.15 -6.24 14.82
N ALA A 160 17.37 -6.04 14.30
CA ALA A 160 17.64 -5.14 13.17
C ALA A 160 16.84 -5.56 11.93
N TRP A 161 16.80 -6.86 11.66
CA TRP A 161 16.06 -7.42 10.55
C TRP A 161 14.55 -7.39 10.78
N TRP A 162 14.07 -7.73 11.99
CA TRP A 162 12.65 -7.60 12.35
C TRP A 162 12.13 -6.18 12.09
N ALA A 163 12.93 -5.16 12.45
CA ALA A 163 12.58 -3.76 12.22
C ALA A 163 12.58 -3.41 10.72
N LEU A 164 13.58 -3.88 9.96
CA LEU A 164 13.68 -3.63 8.53
C LEU A 164 12.52 -4.27 7.78
N ASP A 165 12.25 -5.53 8.09
CA ASP A 165 11.19 -6.34 7.52
C ASP A 165 9.80 -5.73 7.80
N LEU A 166 9.56 -5.26 9.02
CA LEU A 166 8.34 -4.53 9.36
C LEU A 166 8.26 -3.17 8.64
N MET A 167 9.37 -2.45 8.50
CA MET A 167 9.44 -1.17 7.79
C MET A 167 9.02 -1.32 6.32
N ILE A 168 9.53 -2.34 5.63
CA ILE A 168 9.21 -2.63 4.22
C ILE A 168 7.88 -3.39 4.05
N SER A 169 7.19 -3.73 5.14
CA SER A 169 5.90 -4.44 5.10
C SER A 169 4.80 -3.55 4.54
N MET A 170 4.53 -3.66 3.23
CA MET A 170 3.62 -2.72 2.57
C MET A 170 2.13 -2.96 2.87
N ARG A 171 1.74 -4.12 3.42
CA ARG A 171 0.37 -4.40 3.93
C ARG A 171 0.36 -5.22 5.23
N GLY A 172 1.49 -5.29 5.92
CA GLY A 172 1.69 -6.28 6.98
C GLY A 172 1.67 -7.73 6.47
N ILE A 173 1.85 -8.00 5.18
CA ILE A 173 2.02 -9.38 4.66
C ILE A 173 3.18 -10.02 5.41
N GLY A 174 3.01 -11.23 5.90
CA GLY A 174 3.96 -11.92 6.79
C GLY A 174 3.78 -11.56 8.27
N TRP A 175 2.82 -10.70 8.61
CA TRP A 175 2.56 -10.20 9.97
C TRP A 175 1.08 -10.37 10.35
N ASP A 176 0.79 -10.53 11.63
CA ASP A 176 -0.57 -10.61 12.19
C ASP A 176 -1.42 -9.37 11.86
N PHE A 177 -0.74 -8.28 11.51
CA PHE A 177 -1.23 -6.99 11.03
C PHE A 177 -1.74 -6.98 9.57
N ALA A 178 -1.70 -8.12 8.86
CA ALA A 178 -2.14 -8.26 7.47
C ALA A 178 -3.66 -8.23 7.31
N SER A 179 -4.12 -7.52 6.26
CA SER A 179 -5.46 -7.68 5.70
C SER A 179 -5.55 -8.96 4.85
N ALA A 180 -6.52 -9.84 5.15
CA ALA A 180 -6.73 -11.15 4.49
C ALA A 180 -6.86 -11.13 2.97
N ASP A 181 -7.31 -10.00 2.41
CA ASP A 181 -7.95 -10.02 1.10
C ASP A 181 -6.94 -10.31 -0.01
N VAL A 182 -5.63 -10.32 0.26
CA VAL A 182 -4.69 -10.97 -0.65
C VAL A 182 -5.12 -12.43 -0.75
N ARG A 183 -5.87 -12.77 -1.79
CA ARG A 183 -6.05 -14.16 -2.20
C ARG A 183 -4.64 -14.65 -2.48
N HIS A 184 -4.10 -15.31 -1.48
CA HIS A 184 -2.89 -16.10 -1.57
C HIS A 184 -3.27 -17.25 -2.50
N ASP A 185 -3.21 -16.98 -3.79
CA ASP A 185 -3.37 -17.99 -4.82
C ASP A 185 -2.42 -19.15 -4.50
N SER A 186 -2.87 -20.37 -4.76
CA SER A 186 -2.13 -21.60 -4.51
C SER A 186 -0.86 -21.74 -5.36
N HIS A 187 -0.57 -20.79 -6.25
CA HIS A 187 0.57 -20.86 -7.15
C HIS A 187 1.90 -20.50 -6.46
N PRO A 188 3.01 -21.15 -6.85
CA PRO A 188 4.32 -20.98 -6.24
C PRO A 188 4.73 -19.51 -6.20
N TRP A 189 5.28 -19.15 -5.05
CA TRP A 189 5.10 -17.85 -4.44
C TRP A 189 6.07 -16.75 -4.92
N GLN A 190 6.59 -16.94 -6.13
CA GLN A 190 7.19 -15.97 -7.05
C GLN A 190 7.58 -16.75 -8.31
N PRO A 191 7.14 -16.35 -9.51
CA PRO A 191 7.64 -16.96 -10.74
C PRO A 191 9.15 -16.79 -10.82
N PRO A 192 9.89 -17.69 -11.50
CA PRO A 192 11.33 -17.52 -11.73
C PRO A 192 11.65 -16.13 -12.32
N SER A 193 12.77 -15.52 -11.92
CA SER A 193 13.15 -14.18 -12.41
C SER A 193 13.14 -14.09 -13.93
N SER A 194 13.52 -15.16 -14.64
CA SER A 194 13.45 -15.24 -16.11
C SER A 194 12.01 -15.14 -16.66
N ALA A 195 11.03 -15.77 -16.01
CA ALA A 195 9.62 -15.68 -16.38
C ALA A 195 9.05 -14.27 -16.09
N GLN A 196 9.50 -13.66 -14.98
CA GLN A 196 9.14 -12.30 -14.63
C GLN A 196 9.70 -11.27 -15.62
N LEU A 197 10.98 -11.37 -15.98
CA LEU A 197 11.60 -10.52 -17.00
C LEU A 197 10.89 -10.69 -18.35
N ARG A 198 10.59 -11.93 -18.76
CA ARG A 198 9.83 -12.18 -19.99
C ARG A 198 8.47 -11.49 -19.96
N ARG A 199 7.74 -11.56 -18.84
CA ARG A 199 6.46 -10.86 -18.68
C ARG A 199 6.64 -9.33 -18.74
N ALA A 200 7.64 -8.79 -18.05
CA ALA A 200 7.92 -7.36 -18.04
C ALA A 200 8.18 -6.84 -19.47
N PHE A 201 9.08 -7.48 -20.22
CA PHE A 201 9.49 -6.99 -21.54
C PHE A 201 8.50 -7.33 -22.66
N PHE A 202 7.86 -8.51 -22.64
CA PHE A 202 7.02 -8.94 -23.77
C PHE A 202 5.51 -8.76 -23.56
N LYS A 203 5.06 -8.50 -22.32
CA LYS A 203 3.63 -8.23 -22.05
C LYS A 203 3.40 -6.80 -21.57
N LEU A 204 4.17 -6.33 -20.60
CA LEU A 204 3.88 -5.03 -19.97
C LEU A 204 4.50 -3.85 -20.73
N LEU A 205 5.76 -3.97 -21.15
CA LEU A 205 6.47 -2.90 -21.85
C LEU A 205 5.77 -2.45 -23.15
N PRO A 206 5.28 -3.34 -24.05
CA PRO A 206 4.60 -2.91 -25.27
C PRO A 206 3.32 -2.12 -24.98
N ILE A 207 2.54 -2.55 -23.97
CA ILE A 207 1.33 -1.84 -23.54
C ILE A 207 1.70 -0.47 -22.98
N LEU A 208 2.75 -0.41 -22.14
CA LEU A 208 3.22 0.84 -21.56
C LEU A 208 3.68 1.82 -22.64
N VAL A 209 4.50 1.38 -23.61
CA VAL A 209 4.94 2.20 -24.74
C VAL A 209 3.77 2.70 -25.57
N GLY A 210 2.81 1.83 -25.92
CA GLY A 210 1.62 2.24 -26.68
C GLY A 210 0.77 3.27 -25.94
N CYS A 211 0.61 3.12 -24.62
CA CYS A 211 -0.14 4.08 -23.81
C CYS A 211 0.62 5.42 -23.68
N ILE A 212 1.93 5.40 -23.40
CA ILE A 212 2.74 6.62 -23.31
C ILE A 212 2.78 7.33 -24.66
N TRP A 213 2.88 6.60 -25.77
CA TRP A 213 2.81 7.17 -27.12
C TRP A 213 1.46 7.86 -27.35
N THR A 214 0.36 7.22 -26.93
CA THR A 214 -0.98 7.80 -27.01
C THR A 214 -1.08 9.08 -26.17
N ILE A 215 -0.60 9.06 -24.92
CA ILE A 215 -0.57 10.23 -24.03
C ILE A 215 0.28 11.35 -24.63
N HIS A 216 1.45 11.04 -25.19
CA HIS A 216 2.34 12.02 -25.81
C HIS A 216 1.68 12.68 -27.03
N ASN A 217 1.06 11.90 -27.91
CA ASN A 217 0.47 12.43 -29.15
C ASN A 217 -0.84 13.16 -28.92
N LEU A 218 -1.66 12.68 -27.99
CA LEU A 218 -2.94 13.30 -27.63
C LEU A 218 -2.81 14.35 -26.53
N HIS A 219 -1.59 14.61 -26.02
CA HIS A 219 -1.39 15.67 -25.05
C HIS A 219 -1.92 16.99 -25.64
N PRO A 220 -2.69 17.80 -24.88
CA PRO A 220 -3.06 19.14 -25.32
C PRO A 220 -1.77 19.93 -25.62
N LYS A 221 -1.51 20.19 -26.91
CA LYS A 221 -0.27 20.82 -27.43
C LYS A 221 -0.48 22.24 -27.97
N HIS A 222 -1.71 22.72 -28.11
CA HIS A 222 -1.99 23.98 -28.81
C HIS A 222 -1.56 25.25 -28.05
N LEU A 223 -0.33 25.69 -28.37
CA LEU A 223 0.24 27.01 -28.70
C LEU A 223 -0.41 28.36 -28.31
N SER A 224 -1.55 28.46 -27.62
CA SER A 224 -2.11 29.78 -27.18
C SER A 224 -2.60 29.83 -25.74
N THR A 225 -2.62 28.70 -25.02
CA THR A 225 -3.07 28.67 -23.63
C THR A 225 -1.89 28.44 -22.70
N LEU A 226 -1.61 29.41 -21.82
CA LEU A 226 -0.68 29.29 -20.69
C LEU A 226 -1.10 28.18 -19.68
N ASN A 227 -2.24 27.52 -19.90
CA ASN A 227 -2.87 26.51 -19.03
C ASN A 227 -3.57 25.41 -19.86
N PRO A 228 -2.88 24.30 -20.21
CA PRO A 228 -3.49 23.20 -20.94
C PRO A 228 -4.58 22.49 -20.12
N THR A 229 -5.66 22.06 -20.77
CA THR A 229 -6.76 21.32 -20.13
C THR A 229 -7.21 20.13 -20.97
N ILE A 230 -7.71 19.08 -20.32
CA ILE A 230 -8.32 17.94 -21.01
C ILE A 230 -9.53 18.37 -21.85
N LEU A 231 -10.16 19.48 -21.49
CA LEU A 231 -11.30 20.03 -22.23
C LEU A 231 -10.93 20.54 -23.63
N ASP A 232 -9.64 20.74 -23.92
CA ASP A 232 -9.18 21.13 -25.26
C ASP A 232 -9.26 19.98 -26.28
N LEU A 233 -9.36 18.74 -25.80
CA LEU A 233 -9.54 17.56 -26.64
C LEU A 233 -11.02 17.38 -27.00
N ASP A 234 -11.32 16.83 -28.18
CA ASP A 234 -12.67 16.37 -28.51
C ASP A 234 -13.08 15.17 -27.63
N PRO A 235 -14.38 14.88 -27.47
CA PRO A 235 -14.86 13.87 -26.53
C PRO A 235 -14.25 12.47 -26.73
N ALA A 236 -14.01 12.05 -27.98
CA ALA A 236 -13.43 10.74 -28.25
C ALA A 236 -11.95 10.69 -27.82
N ARG A 237 -11.18 11.74 -28.14
CA ARG A 237 -9.79 11.88 -27.68
C ARG A 237 -9.68 12.00 -26.16
N ARG A 238 -10.64 12.65 -25.48
CA ARG A 238 -10.68 12.69 -23.99
C ARG A 238 -10.78 11.30 -23.41
N VAL A 239 -11.74 10.50 -23.89
CA VAL A 239 -11.94 9.13 -23.40
C VAL A 239 -10.70 8.28 -23.64
N LEU A 240 -10.11 8.37 -24.84
CA LEU A 240 -8.90 7.63 -25.18
C LEU A 240 -7.70 8.06 -24.32
N PHE A 241 -7.54 9.36 -24.07
CA PHE A 241 -6.49 9.90 -23.21
C PHE A 241 -6.64 9.41 -21.76
N VAL A 242 -7.86 9.43 -21.20
CA VAL A 242 -8.14 8.91 -19.85
C VAL A 242 -7.87 7.41 -19.78
N ALA A 243 -8.32 6.65 -20.77
CA ALA A 243 -8.06 5.21 -20.85
C ALA A 243 -6.56 4.91 -20.91
N ALA A 244 -5.82 5.57 -21.80
CA ALA A 244 -4.37 5.42 -21.92
C ALA A 244 -3.65 5.78 -20.63
N THR A 245 -4.05 6.87 -19.96
CA THR A 245 -3.48 7.27 -18.67
C THR A 245 -3.72 6.21 -17.60
N GLY A 246 -4.96 5.74 -17.44
CA GLY A 246 -5.31 4.70 -16.46
C GLY A 246 -4.60 3.37 -16.70
N ILE A 247 -4.55 2.92 -17.96
CA ILE A 247 -3.85 1.69 -18.35
C ILE A 247 -2.34 1.85 -18.11
N SER A 248 -1.74 2.98 -18.51
CA SER A 248 -0.31 3.25 -18.29
C SER A 248 0.06 3.24 -16.82
N LEU A 249 -0.79 3.81 -15.95
CA LEU A 249 -0.53 3.86 -14.52
C LEU A 249 -0.48 2.46 -13.92
N TYR A 250 -1.47 1.63 -14.27
CA TYR A 250 -1.49 0.25 -13.80
C TYR A 250 -0.31 -0.57 -14.34
N THR A 251 -0.02 -0.48 -15.65
CA THR A 251 1.07 -1.23 -16.27
C THR A 251 2.42 -0.77 -15.77
N LEU A 252 2.61 0.52 -15.48
CA LEU A 252 3.82 1.06 -14.88
C LEU A 252 4.06 0.48 -13.49
N PHE A 253 3.02 0.44 -12.64
CA PHE A 253 3.14 -0.21 -11.33
C PHE A 253 3.49 -1.69 -11.50
N ASP A 254 2.74 -2.43 -12.31
CA ASP A 254 2.93 -3.87 -12.52
C ASP A 254 4.32 -4.20 -13.08
N PHE A 255 4.81 -3.36 -14.00
CA PHE A 255 6.15 -3.46 -14.55
C PHE A 255 7.21 -3.23 -13.47
N GLY A 256 7.05 -2.17 -12.66
CA GLY A 256 7.94 -1.88 -11.53
C GLY A 256 7.96 -3.00 -10.49
N TYR A 257 6.80 -3.58 -10.15
CA TYR A 257 6.71 -4.72 -9.23
C TYR A 257 7.42 -5.95 -9.82
N THR A 258 7.19 -6.25 -11.09
CA THR A 258 7.78 -7.40 -11.77
C THR A 258 9.31 -7.26 -11.87
N LEU A 259 9.82 -6.07 -12.20
CA LEU A 259 11.26 -5.82 -12.24
C LEU A 259 11.90 -5.89 -10.86
N THR A 260 11.29 -5.25 -9.87
CA THR A 260 11.80 -5.29 -8.49
C THR A 260 11.83 -6.73 -7.99
N SER A 261 10.79 -7.51 -8.28
CA SER A 261 10.75 -8.92 -7.89
C SER A 261 11.82 -9.75 -8.62
N ALA A 262 12.06 -9.50 -9.91
CA ALA A 262 13.08 -10.21 -10.67
C ALA A 262 14.53 -9.91 -10.24
N PHE A 263 14.84 -8.66 -9.87
CA PHE A 263 16.20 -8.20 -9.60
C PHE A 263 16.55 -8.03 -8.13
N ALA A 264 15.69 -7.39 -7.33
CA ALA A 264 16.04 -7.03 -5.95
C ALA A 264 15.94 -8.24 -5.00
N LEU A 265 15.00 -9.15 -5.25
CA LEU A 265 14.72 -10.25 -4.34
C LEU A 265 15.81 -11.32 -4.33
N PRO A 266 16.39 -11.75 -5.48
CA PRO A 266 17.54 -12.66 -5.46
C PRO A 266 18.73 -12.10 -4.69
N ILE A 267 19.07 -10.82 -4.90
CA ILE A 267 20.18 -10.15 -4.21
C ILE A 267 19.94 -10.12 -2.68
N LEU A 268 18.72 -9.80 -2.27
CA LEU A 268 18.36 -9.75 -0.86
C LEU A 268 18.33 -11.14 -0.21
N HIS A 269 17.92 -12.17 -0.95
CA HIS A 269 17.94 -13.56 -0.50
C HIS A 269 19.39 -14.02 -0.26
N ASP A 270 20.30 -13.73 -1.19
CA ASP A 270 21.71 -14.10 -1.10
C ASP A 270 22.46 -13.36 0.03
N ALA A 271 22.04 -12.16 0.42
CA ALA A 271 22.62 -11.43 1.55
C ALA A 271 22.28 -12.04 2.93
N VAL A 272 21.18 -12.79 3.04
CA VAL A 272 20.67 -13.33 4.32
C VAL A 272 21.30 -14.69 4.67
N VAL A 273 21.62 -15.51 3.66
CA VAL A 273 22.15 -16.88 3.83
C VAL A 273 23.54 -16.93 4.52
N PRO A 274 24.53 -16.05 4.22
CA PRO A 274 25.88 -16.13 4.79
C PRO A 274 25.98 -15.71 6.26
N ALA A 275 25.09 -14.81 6.72
CA ALA A 275 25.14 -14.23 8.07
C ALA A 275 24.74 -15.22 9.19
N VAL A 276 24.06 -16.31 8.84
CA VAL A 276 23.62 -17.36 9.77
C VAL A 276 24.58 -18.55 9.77
N SER A 277 25.15 -18.90 8.61
CA SER A 277 26.17 -19.95 8.46
C SER A 277 27.45 -19.65 9.28
N SER A 278 27.91 -18.40 9.24
CA SER A 278 29.11 -17.96 9.98
C SER A 278 28.98 -18.12 11.50
N LYS A 279 27.79 -17.91 12.09
CA LYS A 279 27.55 -18.13 13.53
C LYS A 279 27.49 -19.61 13.93
N ALA A 280 27.03 -20.49 13.05
CA ALA A 280 27.01 -21.94 13.28
C ALA A 280 28.43 -22.52 13.22
N VAL A 281 29.23 -22.09 12.25
CA VAL A 281 30.64 -22.50 12.09
C VAL A 281 31.52 -21.97 13.23
N LEU A 282 31.31 -20.74 13.69
CA LEU A 282 32.05 -20.17 14.84
C LEU A 282 31.72 -20.88 16.17
N LYS A 283 30.48 -21.34 16.38
CA LYS A 283 30.11 -22.11 17.58
C LYS A 283 30.65 -23.54 17.53
N SER A 284 30.67 -24.15 16.34
CA SER A 284 31.29 -25.46 16.10
C SER A 284 32.79 -25.41 16.39
N ASN A 285 33.53 -24.50 15.73
CA ASN A 285 34.99 -24.40 15.90
C ASN A 285 35.41 -24.06 17.34
N ARG A 286 34.60 -23.28 18.09
CA ARG A 286 34.91 -22.96 19.50
C ARG A 286 34.67 -24.14 20.45
N LYS A 287 33.79 -25.09 20.09
CA LYS A 287 33.64 -26.38 20.79
C LYS A 287 34.80 -27.32 20.44
N THR A 288 35.21 -27.38 19.17
CA THR A 288 36.31 -28.26 18.70
C THR A 288 37.65 -27.86 19.31
N ILE A 289 37.99 -26.56 19.33
CA ILE A 289 39.26 -26.07 19.89
C ILE A 289 39.35 -26.28 21.42
N LYS A 290 38.21 -26.23 22.13
CA LYS A 290 38.17 -26.52 23.57
C LYS A 290 38.27 -28.02 23.85
N GLY A 291 37.72 -28.87 22.97
CA GLY A 291 37.81 -30.33 23.05
C GLY A 291 39.22 -30.86 22.81
N ASP A 292 39.94 -30.31 21.84
CA ASP A 292 41.31 -30.76 21.51
C ASP A 292 42.34 -30.39 22.58
N ARG A 293 42.23 -29.20 23.19
CA ARG A 293 43.14 -28.79 24.29
C ARG A 293 42.96 -29.64 25.56
N LEU A 294 41.76 -30.14 25.82
CA LEU A 294 41.46 -31.02 26.96
C LEU A 294 41.85 -32.48 26.69
N LYS A 295 41.84 -32.94 25.43
CA LYS A 295 42.33 -34.28 25.05
C LYS A 295 43.86 -34.37 25.04
N GLN A 296 44.58 -33.31 24.66
CA GLN A 296 46.05 -33.31 24.69
C GLN A 296 46.65 -33.35 26.10
N LEU A 297 45.93 -32.85 27.12
CA LEU A 297 46.37 -32.90 28.53
C LEU A 297 46.05 -34.22 29.24
N ARG A 298 45.26 -35.12 28.62
CA ARG A 298 44.85 -36.41 29.20
C ARG A 298 45.61 -37.63 28.64
N GLY A 299 46.52 -37.42 27.68
CA GLY A 299 47.33 -38.49 27.05
C GLY A 299 48.58 -38.92 27.83
N ALA A 300 48.79 -38.44 29.05
CA ALA A 300 49.98 -38.72 29.84
C ALA A 300 49.63 -39.11 31.29
N LYS A 301 48.97 -40.25 31.48
CA LYS A 301 49.13 -41.14 32.65
C LYS A 301 48.26 -42.38 32.49
N GLY A 302 48.89 -43.54 32.54
CA GLY A 302 48.23 -44.83 32.42
C GLY A 302 47.62 -45.33 33.72
N GLY A 303 46.68 -46.27 33.54
CA GLY A 303 46.48 -47.44 34.40
C GLY A 303 45.64 -47.27 35.66
N GLY A 304 44.49 -47.96 35.69
CA GLY A 304 43.94 -48.55 36.92
C GLY A 304 42.64 -47.95 37.45
N ASP A 305 41.54 -48.60 37.07
CA ASP A 305 40.24 -48.84 37.70
C ASP A 305 39.58 -47.93 38.76
N ASP A 306 38.26 -47.88 38.55
CA ASP A 306 37.13 -47.77 39.48
C ASP A 306 36.52 -46.43 39.92
N SER A 307 35.20 -46.39 39.63
CA SER A 307 34.09 -45.72 40.30
C SER A 307 33.47 -44.47 39.63
N GLU A 308 32.23 -44.72 39.18
CA GLU A 308 31.03 -43.89 39.35
C GLU A 308 30.72 -42.73 38.39
N THR A 309 29.45 -42.78 37.93
CA THR A 309 28.59 -41.74 37.32
C THR A 309 28.93 -41.33 35.87
N GLU A 310 28.13 -41.77 34.90
CA GLU A 310 26.98 -41.01 34.34
C GLU A 310 27.45 -39.68 33.71
N THR A 311 27.16 -39.28 32.47
CA THR A 311 26.21 -39.69 31.44
C THR A 311 26.58 -38.89 30.18
N GLU A 312 26.30 -39.47 29.02
CA GLU A 312 25.81 -38.79 27.81
C GLU A 312 26.76 -37.86 27.02
N THR A 313 27.29 -38.44 25.94
CA THR A 313 27.28 -37.79 24.63
C THR A 313 25.90 -37.19 24.35
N GLU A 314 25.77 -35.86 24.40
CA GLU A 314 24.58 -35.18 23.86
C GLU A 314 24.55 -35.34 22.33
N ASP A 315 24.04 -36.49 21.87
CA ASP A 315 23.49 -36.64 20.54
C ASP A 315 22.35 -35.63 20.39
N GLU A 316 22.53 -34.68 19.48
CA GLU A 316 21.53 -33.64 19.23
C GLU A 316 20.26 -34.33 18.70
N SER A 317 19.22 -34.41 19.54
CA SER A 317 18.01 -35.19 19.22
C SER A 317 17.45 -34.84 17.83
N PRO A 318 16.90 -35.81 17.08
CA PRO A 318 16.27 -35.57 15.77
C PRO A 318 15.24 -34.43 15.80
N LEU A 319 14.54 -34.27 16.92
CA LEU A 319 13.59 -33.18 17.17
C LEU A 319 14.27 -31.80 17.26
N ALA A 320 15.48 -31.72 17.81
CA ALA A 320 16.27 -30.49 17.87
C ALA A 320 16.84 -30.12 16.48
N LEU A 321 17.24 -31.12 15.68
CA LEU A 321 17.66 -30.93 14.30
C LEU A 321 16.48 -30.47 13.43
N GLU A 322 15.33 -31.12 13.55
CA GLU A 322 14.10 -30.78 12.83
C GLU A 322 13.59 -29.39 13.24
N ALA A 323 13.62 -29.05 14.53
CA ALA A 323 13.30 -27.71 15.02
C ALA A 323 14.27 -26.66 14.46
N ARG A 324 15.56 -26.98 14.34
CA ARG A 324 16.58 -26.09 13.74
C ARG A 324 16.38 -25.95 12.22
N GLN A 325 16.01 -27.02 11.52
CA GLN A 325 15.69 -27.01 10.09
C GLN A 325 14.38 -26.26 9.79
N MET A 326 13.34 -26.44 10.61
CA MET A 326 12.11 -25.64 10.54
C MET A 326 12.40 -24.17 10.85
N GLN A 327 13.20 -23.87 11.87
CA GLN A 327 13.65 -22.52 12.15
C GLN A 327 14.43 -21.95 10.96
N HIS A 328 15.30 -22.73 10.31
CA HIS A 328 16.04 -22.33 9.12
C HIS A 328 15.10 -22.03 7.93
N GLN A 329 14.15 -22.91 7.64
CA GLN A 329 13.14 -22.73 6.57
C GLN A 329 12.17 -21.58 6.83
N GLN A 330 11.94 -21.25 8.10
CA GLN A 330 11.12 -20.12 8.48
C GLN A 330 11.90 -18.79 8.44
N LEU A 331 13.19 -18.81 8.78
CA LEU A 331 14.10 -17.68 8.60
C LEU A 331 14.34 -17.36 7.11
N THR A 332 14.08 -18.30 6.20
CA THR A 332 14.10 -18.08 4.74
C THR A 332 12.79 -17.54 4.16
N LEU A 333 11.68 -17.49 4.92
CA LEU A 333 10.41 -16.90 4.48
C LEU A 333 10.28 -15.47 5.03
N ARG A 334 10.70 -14.45 4.27
CA ARG A 334 10.76 -13.03 4.66
C ARG A 334 9.84 -12.14 3.82
N ASN A 335 9.48 -10.92 4.27
CA ASN A 335 8.55 -10.03 3.53
C ASN A 335 8.96 -9.73 2.08
N ILE A 336 10.24 -9.86 1.79
CA ILE A 336 10.85 -9.81 0.45
C ILE A 336 10.31 -10.96 -0.43
N ASP A 337 10.16 -12.15 0.11
CA ASP A 337 9.45 -13.25 -0.55
C ASP A 337 7.97 -12.90 -0.69
N PHE A 338 7.45 -12.04 0.22
CA PHE A 338 6.07 -11.53 0.23
C PHE A 338 5.78 -10.31 -0.63
N PHE A 339 6.66 -10.02 -1.58
CA PHE A 339 6.47 -8.92 -2.51
C PHE A 339 5.22 -9.14 -3.37
N PRO A 340 4.22 -8.25 -3.29
CA PRO A 340 2.95 -8.48 -3.95
C PRO A 340 3.12 -8.38 -5.47
N LEU A 341 2.90 -9.48 -6.18
CA LEU A 341 2.62 -9.40 -7.60
C LEU A 341 1.25 -8.73 -7.75
N LEU A 342 1.17 -7.65 -8.53
CA LEU A 342 -0.11 -7.16 -8.99
C LEU A 342 -0.72 -8.27 -9.83
N ASN A 343 -1.85 -8.83 -9.39
CA ASN A 343 -2.49 -9.91 -10.12
C ASN A 343 -3.29 -9.30 -11.29
N PRO A 344 -2.85 -9.44 -12.55
CA PRO A 344 -3.60 -8.93 -13.70
C PRO A 344 -4.82 -9.79 -14.03
N ALA A 345 -4.99 -10.97 -13.41
CA ALA A 345 -5.97 -11.98 -13.80
C ALA A 345 -7.45 -11.56 -13.59
N GLY A 346 -7.71 -10.36 -13.06
CA GLY A 346 -9.04 -9.91 -12.68
C GLY A 346 -9.73 -8.91 -13.61
N TYR A 347 -9.09 -8.35 -14.64
CA TYR A 347 -9.72 -7.26 -15.42
C TYR A 347 -10.99 -7.68 -16.15
N THR A 348 -10.98 -8.86 -16.77
CA THR A 348 -12.18 -9.43 -17.43
C THR A 348 -13.27 -9.82 -16.43
N GLN A 349 -12.94 -9.88 -15.14
CA GLN A 349 -13.83 -10.19 -14.02
C GLN A 349 -14.27 -8.93 -13.24
N ALA A 350 -13.65 -7.77 -13.50
CA ALA A 350 -13.99 -6.48 -12.91
C ALA A 350 -15.25 -5.90 -13.56
N THR A 351 -16.36 -6.62 -13.40
CA THR A 351 -17.64 -6.29 -14.02
C THR A 351 -18.40 -5.20 -13.27
N THR A 352 -17.95 -4.76 -12.10
CA THR A 352 -18.61 -3.74 -11.29
C THR A 352 -17.58 -2.74 -10.77
N VAL A 353 -18.00 -1.52 -10.44
CA VAL A 353 -17.10 -0.49 -9.88
C VAL A 353 -16.50 -1.01 -8.57
N ARG A 354 -17.31 -1.65 -7.72
CA ARG A 354 -16.82 -2.29 -6.50
C ARG A 354 -15.74 -3.33 -6.82
N ARG A 355 -15.98 -4.21 -7.79
CA ARG A 355 -15.01 -5.25 -8.17
C ARG A 355 -13.76 -4.66 -8.78
N PHE A 356 -13.82 -3.58 -9.54
CA PHE A 356 -12.64 -2.91 -10.06
C PHE A 356 -11.72 -2.45 -8.92
N TRP A 357 -12.25 -1.66 -7.98
CA TRP A 357 -11.47 -1.14 -6.86
C TRP A 357 -11.10 -2.19 -5.82
N SER A 358 -11.93 -3.22 -5.65
CA SER A 358 -11.61 -4.33 -4.77
C SER A 358 -10.62 -5.29 -5.42
N TYR A 359 -10.68 -5.65 -6.70
CA TYR A 359 -9.88 -6.75 -7.28
C TYR A 359 -8.77 -6.30 -8.21
N ALA A 360 -9.02 -5.29 -9.04
CA ALA A 360 -8.13 -4.89 -10.11
C ALA A 360 -7.17 -3.78 -9.68
N TRP A 361 -7.60 -2.85 -8.83
CA TRP A 361 -6.78 -1.71 -8.43
C TRP A 361 -5.92 -1.95 -7.18
N HIS A 362 -4.81 -1.21 -7.09
CA HIS A 362 -3.73 -1.38 -6.13
C HIS A 362 -4.20 -1.29 -4.68
N ARG A 363 -4.06 -2.38 -3.90
CA ARG A 363 -4.51 -2.44 -2.50
C ARG A 363 -3.40 -2.12 -1.49
N LEU A 364 -2.21 -1.66 -1.91
CA LEU A 364 -1.01 -1.55 -1.04
C LEU A 364 -1.29 -0.66 0.17
N PHE A 365 -2.17 0.30 -0.03
CA PHE A 365 -2.55 1.29 0.97
C PHE A 365 -3.82 0.93 1.74
N GLY A 366 -4.26 -0.33 1.67
CA GLY A 366 -5.51 -0.80 2.27
C GLY A 366 -5.59 -0.57 3.78
N ARG A 367 -4.46 -0.69 4.51
CA ARG A 367 -4.43 -0.45 5.95
C ARG A 367 -4.57 1.04 6.31
N PRO A 368 -3.77 1.97 5.77
CA PRO A 368 -4.01 3.41 5.95
C PRO A 368 -5.46 3.82 5.63
N PHE A 369 -6.01 3.37 4.51
CA PHE A 369 -7.41 3.68 4.16
C PHE A 369 -8.41 3.08 5.15
N GLY A 370 -8.12 1.87 5.66
CA GLY A 370 -8.90 1.24 6.71
C GLY A 370 -8.89 2.05 8.01
N VAL A 371 -7.71 2.38 8.52
CA VAL A 371 -7.53 3.04 9.83
C VAL A 371 -8.01 4.49 9.80
N TYR A 372 -7.67 5.25 8.76
CA TYR A 372 -7.96 6.68 8.69
C TYR A 372 -9.23 7.03 7.92
N GLY A 373 -9.76 6.10 7.13
CA GLY A 373 -10.99 6.27 6.34
C GLY A 373 -12.14 5.42 6.85
N THR A 374 -12.01 4.10 6.71
CA THR A 374 -13.09 3.15 7.03
C THR A 374 -13.50 3.21 8.50
N LEU A 375 -12.56 3.20 9.45
CA LEU A 375 -12.89 3.17 10.89
C LEU A 375 -13.64 4.41 11.37
N PRO A 376 -13.16 5.66 11.13
CA PRO A 376 -13.86 6.84 11.62
C PRO A 376 -15.25 6.98 11.00
N PHE A 377 -15.39 6.71 9.71
CA PHE A 377 -16.69 6.75 9.04
C PHE A 377 -17.64 5.68 9.57
N THR A 378 -17.15 4.46 9.80
CA THR A 378 -17.95 3.38 10.37
C THR A 378 -18.35 3.69 11.81
N TYR A 379 -17.46 4.29 12.61
CA TYR A 379 -17.76 4.75 13.96
C TYR A 379 -18.93 5.74 13.97
N ILE A 380 -18.85 6.78 13.13
CA ILE A 380 -19.89 7.80 13.00
C ILE A 380 -21.20 7.15 12.53
N ALA A 381 -21.14 6.27 11.53
CA ALA A 381 -22.33 5.60 11.01
C ALA A 381 -22.99 4.69 12.08
N TYR A 382 -22.20 3.94 12.86
CA TYR A 382 -22.73 3.18 13.98
C TYR A 382 -23.34 4.09 15.05
N LEU A 383 -22.69 5.21 15.37
CA LEU A 383 -23.21 6.18 16.34
C LEU A 383 -24.56 6.75 15.88
N MET A 384 -24.67 7.16 14.62
CA MET A 384 -25.90 7.69 14.04
C MET A 384 -27.01 6.63 13.99
N GLU A 385 -26.69 5.40 13.57
CA GLU A 385 -27.64 4.30 13.54
C GLU A 385 -28.13 3.94 14.94
N ASP A 386 -27.23 3.93 15.92
CA ASP A 386 -27.55 3.60 17.31
C ASP A 386 -28.37 4.70 17.97
N LEU A 387 -28.09 5.96 17.65
CA LEU A 387 -28.90 7.10 18.05
C LEU A 387 -30.31 7.01 17.46
N TRP A 388 -30.42 6.77 16.14
CA TRP A 388 -31.70 6.67 15.44
C TRP A 388 -32.57 5.51 15.96
N GLN A 389 -31.95 4.38 16.28
CA GLN A 389 -32.65 3.19 16.77
C GLN A 389 -32.90 3.22 18.29
N GLY A 390 -32.51 4.28 19.00
CA GLY A 390 -32.63 4.36 20.47
C GLY A 390 -31.75 3.35 21.22
N LYS A 391 -30.70 2.82 20.57
CA LYS A 391 -29.80 1.76 21.08
C LYS A 391 -28.40 2.28 21.40
N LEU A 392 -28.26 3.58 21.62
CA LEU A 392 -26.97 4.22 21.92
C LEU A 392 -26.27 3.58 23.13
N ASN A 393 -27.05 3.26 24.16
CA ASN A 393 -26.57 2.70 25.44
C ASN A 393 -26.60 1.16 25.50
N ASP A 394 -26.98 0.48 24.40
CA ASP A 394 -26.93 -0.98 24.36
C ASP A 394 -25.47 -1.45 24.58
N PRO A 395 -25.20 -2.34 25.57
CA PRO A 395 -23.85 -2.76 25.90
C PRO A 395 -23.10 -3.40 24.73
N LYS A 396 -23.78 -4.23 23.94
CA LYS A 396 -23.18 -4.93 22.79
C LYS A 396 -22.82 -3.94 21.69
N ARG A 397 -23.68 -2.97 21.41
CA ARG A 397 -23.41 -1.93 20.40
C ARG A 397 -22.32 -0.98 20.84
N LYS A 398 -22.30 -0.60 22.12
CA LYS A 398 -21.23 0.22 22.69
C LYS A 398 -19.88 -0.49 22.60
N GLN A 399 -19.85 -1.81 22.87
CA GLN A 399 -18.67 -2.65 22.69
C GLN A 399 -18.26 -2.70 21.21
N ALA A 400 -19.20 -2.99 20.30
CA ALA A 400 -18.92 -3.04 18.86
C ALA A 400 -18.33 -1.72 18.34
N ARG A 401 -18.82 -0.55 18.80
CA ARG A 401 -18.25 0.77 18.45
C ARG A 401 -16.85 1.00 19.02
N ARG A 402 -16.56 0.46 20.19
CA ARG A 402 -15.26 0.64 20.88
C ARG A 402 -14.18 -0.28 20.31
N GLU A 403 -14.54 -1.50 19.96
CA GLU A 403 -13.58 -2.53 19.54
C GLU A 403 -13.19 -2.43 18.06
N ILE A 404 -13.73 -1.49 17.29
CA ILE A 404 -13.26 -1.26 15.91
C ILE A 404 -11.85 -0.67 15.83
N TRP A 405 -11.26 -0.20 16.93
CA TRP A 405 -9.98 0.53 16.88
C TRP A 405 -8.76 -0.40 16.82
N PRO A 406 -7.64 0.03 16.18
CA PRO A 406 -6.44 -0.81 16.00
C PRO A 406 -5.73 -1.23 17.30
N SER A 407 -6.08 -0.64 18.45
CA SER A 407 -5.58 -1.02 19.77
C SER A 407 -6.23 -2.32 20.28
N TYR A 408 -7.42 -2.67 19.78
CA TYR A 408 -8.15 -3.87 20.17
C TYR A 408 -7.87 -5.07 19.25
N HIS A 409 -7.74 -4.83 17.94
CA HIS A 409 -7.54 -5.88 16.93
C HIS A 409 -6.31 -5.64 16.04
N PRO A 410 -5.60 -6.71 15.60
CA PRO A 410 -4.47 -6.54 14.69
C PRO A 410 -4.92 -6.09 13.30
N ASP A 411 -6.10 -6.54 12.87
CA ASP A 411 -6.75 -6.18 11.62
C ASP A 411 -8.20 -5.75 11.92
N PRO A 412 -8.40 -4.49 12.36
CA PRO A 412 -9.72 -4.01 12.77
C PRO A 412 -10.76 -4.03 11.64
N MET A 413 -10.33 -4.07 10.37
CA MET A 413 -11.23 -4.17 9.22
C MET A 413 -12.02 -5.48 9.20
N ARG A 414 -11.46 -6.59 9.72
CA ARG A 414 -12.16 -7.88 9.84
C ARG A 414 -13.15 -7.90 11.00
N ALA A 415 -12.95 -7.07 12.02
CA ALA A 415 -13.86 -6.98 13.16
C ALA A 415 -15.17 -6.25 12.82
N LEU A 416 -15.21 -5.52 11.69
CA LEU A 416 -16.40 -4.79 11.28
C LEU A 416 -17.57 -5.73 10.92
N GLU A 417 -18.75 -5.41 11.43
CA GLU A 417 -19.97 -6.19 11.18
C GLU A 417 -20.33 -6.18 9.69
N ARG A 418 -20.43 -7.35 9.06
CA ARG A 418 -20.79 -7.48 7.64
C ARG A 418 -22.22 -7.00 7.42
N GLY A 419 -22.46 -6.22 6.35
CA GLY A 419 -23.80 -5.74 5.99
C GLY A 419 -24.23 -4.46 6.71
N ARG A 420 -23.64 -4.14 7.87
CA ARG A 420 -23.95 -2.92 8.62
C ARG A 420 -23.05 -1.77 8.20
N ALA A 421 -23.65 -0.60 7.96
CA ALA A 421 -22.96 0.63 7.56
C ALA A 421 -21.97 0.46 6.39
N ASP A 422 -22.26 -0.44 5.45
CA ASP A 422 -21.35 -0.72 4.32
C ASP A 422 -21.07 0.52 3.47
N TRP A 423 -22.03 1.46 3.40
CA TRP A 423 -21.85 2.75 2.73
C TRP A 423 -20.72 3.56 3.37
N ALA A 424 -20.63 3.56 4.71
CA ALA A 424 -19.64 4.32 5.45
C ALA A 424 -18.24 3.72 5.27
N LYS A 425 -18.15 2.38 5.21
CA LYS A 425 -16.88 1.69 4.95
C LYS A 425 -16.31 2.06 3.58
N VAL A 426 -17.15 2.03 2.56
CA VAL A 426 -16.78 2.41 1.19
C VAL A 426 -16.40 3.88 1.15
N LEU A 427 -17.29 4.77 1.59
CA LEU A 427 -17.06 6.21 1.49
C LEU A 427 -15.83 6.65 2.28
N GLY A 428 -15.62 6.09 3.46
CA GLY A 428 -14.44 6.35 4.28
C GLY A 428 -13.14 5.97 3.57
N ALA A 429 -13.08 4.77 2.99
CA ALA A 429 -11.89 4.32 2.25
C ALA A 429 -11.58 5.24 1.04
N PHE A 430 -12.60 5.58 0.24
CA PHE A 430 -12.42 6.46 -0.92
C PHE A 430 -12.10 7.90 -0.53
N THR A 431 -12.65 8.41 0.58
CA THR A 431 -12.34 9.75 1.10
C THR A 431 -10.90 9.83 1.57
N ALA A 432 -10.42 8.83 2.31
CA ALA A 432 -9.01 8.77 2.73
C ALA A 432 -8.07 8.65 1.54
N SER A 433 -8.41 7.82 0.54
CA SER A 433 -7.65 7.74 -0.72
C SER A 433 -7.62 9.09 -1.43
N GLY A 434 -8.80 9.72 -1.62
CA GLY A 434 -8.92 11.02 -2.26
C GLY A 434 -8.11 12.11 -1.56
N PHE A 435 -8.10 12.13 -0.23
CA PHE A 435 -7.33 13.09 0.56
C PHE A 435 -5.82 12.96 0.32
N ILE A 436 -5.29 11.73 0.37
CA ILE A 436 -3.85 11.49 0.17
C ILE A 436 -3.41 11.88 -1.25
N HIS A 437 -4.21 11.51 -2.24
CA HIS A 437 -3.94 11.84 -3.64
C HIS A 437 -4.07 13.36 -3.89
N ALA A 438 -5.06 14.03 -3.28
CA ALA A 438 -5.23 15.47 -3.35
C ALA A 438 -4.05 16.27 -2.79
N VAL A 439 -3.44 15.82 -1.69
CA VAL A 439 -2.25 16.48 -1.14
C VAL A 439 -1.05 16.29 -2.07
N SER A 440 -0.88 15.10 -2.65
CA SER A 440 0.17 14.82 -3.63
C SER A 440 0.00 15.62 -4.92
N GLU A 441 -1.22 15.68 -5.44
CA GLU A 441 -1.62 16.52 -6.58
C GLU A 441 -1.30 17.98 -6.28
N ARG A 442 -1.70 18.47 -5.11
CA ARG A 442 -1.45 19.86 -4.70
C ARG A 442 0.04 20.18 -4.52
N ALA A 443 0.84 19.23 -4.04
CA ALA A 443 2.29 19.37 -3.98
C ALA A 443 2.90 19.49 -5.39
N ALA A 444 2.47 18.63 -6.33
CA ALA A 444 2.89 18.68 -7.73
C ALA A 444 2.40 19.94 -8.47
N LEU A 445 1.29 20.53 -8.03
CA LEU A 445 0.82 21.82 -8.51
C LEU A 445 1.54 23.02 -7.88
N GLY A 446 2.47 22.82 -6.95
CA GLY A 446 3.13 23.92 -6.24
C GLY A 446 2.18 24.69 -5.31
N GLY A 447 1.17 24.01 -4.75
CA GLY A 447 0.18 24.59 -3.83
C GLY A 447 -1.06 25.20 -4.50
N ARG A 448 -1.03 25.34 -5.83
CA ARG A 448 -2.11 25.93 -6.65
C ARG A 448 -3.36 25.04 -6.68
N ILE A 449 -4.51 25.67 -6.91
CA ILE A 449 -5.78 25.01 -7.20
C ILE A 449 -6.02 25.12 -8.69
N ALA A 450 -5.92 24.04 -9.44
CA ALA A 450 -5.96 23.96 -10.88
C ALA A 450 -7.26 23.30 -11.38
N VAL A 451 -8.41 23.90 -11.09
CA VAL A 451 -9.74 23.45 -11.56
C VAL A 451 -10.14 24.26 -12.80
N PRO A 452 -10.96 23.72 -13.73
CA PRO A 452 -11.30 24.45 -14.94
C PRO A 452 -12.25 25.61 -14.65
N VAL A 453 -12.18 26.64 -15.49
CA VAL A 453 -12.98 27.87 -15.38
C VAL A 453 -14.49 27.65 -15.54
N THR A 454 -14.88 26.48 -16.03
CA THR A 454 -16.27 26.03 -16.15
C THR A 454 -16.81 25.40 -14.86
N ASN A 455 -16.02 25.34 -13.80
CA ASN A 455 -16.40 24.81 -12.50
C ASN A 455 -17.39 25.75 -11.79
N ILE A 456 -18.52 25.21 -11.34
CA ILE A 456 -19.61 25.98 -10.72
C ILE A 456 -19.32 26.44 -9.28
N TRP A 457 -18.35 25.83 -8.61
CA TRP A 457 -18.04 26.09 -7.20
C TRP A 457 -17.01 27.20 -7.01
N LEU A 458 -16.34 27.63 -8.09
CA LEU A 458 -15.33 28.68 -8.05
C LEU A 458 -15.93 30.02 -8.41
N GLU A 459 -15.76 30.98 -7.51
CA GLU A 459 -16.04 32.37 -7.82
C GLU A 459 -15.10 32.84 -8.95
N ARG A 460 -15.66 33.45 -10.00
CA ARG A 460 -14.89 33.89 -11.19
C ARG A 460 -13.72 34.80 -10.83
N ALA A 461 -13.76 35.50 -9.68
CA ALA A 461 -12.68 36.34 -9.18
C ALA A 461 -11.48 35.53 -8.63
N HIS A 462 -11.71 34.40 -7.97
CA HIS A 462 -10.65 33.49 -7.51
C HIS A 462 -9.95 32.76 -8.67
N ALA A 463 -10.65 32.60 -9.80
CA ALA A 463 -10.04 32.12 -11.05
C ALA A 463 -9.11 33.16 -11.71
N ARG A 464 -9.22 34.46 -11.39
CA ARG A 464 -8.39 35.55 -11.97
C ARG A 464 -6.97 35.61 -11.42
N GLY A 465 -6.69 34.99 -10.27
CA GLY A 465 -5.33 34.88 -9.71
C GLY A 465 -4.44 33.85 -10.43
N MET A 466 -4.95 33.19 -11.47
CA MET A 466 -4.31 32.05 -12.14
C MET A 466 -3.87 32.33 -13.59
N GLY A 467 -3.42 33.55 -13.84
CA GLY A 467 -2.95 33.98 -15.16
C GLY A 467 -3.93 34.94 -15.82
N HIS A 468 -3.37 35.97 -16.44
CA HIS A 468 -4.03 37.22 -16.81
C HIS A 468 -4.86 37.16 -18.11
N GLU A 469 -5.28 35.98 -18.58
CA GLU A 469 -5.79 35.80 -19.95
C GLU A 469 -7.07 34.95 -19.97
N LEU A 470 -8.20 35.61 -19.73
CA LEU A 470 -9.55 35.04 -19.84
C LEU A 470 -10.46 35.86 -20.74
N ARG A 471 -9.90 36.61 -21.69
CA ARG A 471 -10.68 37.20 -22.78
C ARG A 471 -10.40 36.45 -24.07
N ALA A 472 -11.49 36.02 -24.70
CA ALA A 472 -11.57 35.45 -26.04
C ALA A 472 -11.27 33.94 -26.16
N HIS A 473 -12.28 33.09 -26.00
CA HIS A 473 -13.07 32.56 -27.12
C HIS A 473 -13.99 31.43 -26.65
N PRO A 474 -15.29 31.46 -26.98
CA PRO A 474 -16.14 30.28 -26.83
C PRO A 474 -15.71 29.26 -27.90
N SER A 475 -14.90 28.28 -27.53
CA SER A 475 -14.59 27.18 -28.45
C SER A 475 -15.83 26.34 -28.71
N LEU A 476 -15.91 25.78 -29.93
CA LEU A 476 -17.01 25.03 -30.56
C LEU A 476 -17.55 23.80 -29.79
N ALA A 477 -17.21 23.60 -28.51
CA ALA A 477 -17.70 22.52 -27.65
C ALA A 477 -19.14 22.76 -27.12
N ALA A 478 -19.92 23.61 -27.79
CA ALA A 478 -21.16 24.19 -27.26
C ALA A 478 -22.46 23.51 -27.72
N VAL A 479 -22.43 22.29 -28.28
CA VAL A 479 -23.67 21.60 -28.70
C VAL A 479 -23.68 20.13 -28.27
N GLY A 480 -24.74 19.74 -27.52
CA GLY A 480 -25.12 18.34 -27.28
C GLY A 480 -24.84 17.75 -25.88
N ILE A 481 -25.22 16.47 -25.73
CA ILE A 481 -25.18 15.66 -24.49
C ILE A 481 -23.72 15.45 -24.00
N PHE A 482 -22.72 15.75 -24.84
CA PHE A 482 -21.28 15.69 -24.55
C PHE A 482 -20.71 16.95 -23.85
N LYS A 483 -21.56 17.90 -23.44
CA LYS A 483 -21.19 19.08 -22.64
C LYS A 483 -20.79 18.73 -21.20
N TRP A 484 -21.16 17.55 -20.72
CA TRP A 484 -21.02 17.13 -19.32
C TRP A 484 -19.62 16.58 -19.07
N SER A 485 -18.85 17.28 -18.25
CA SER A 485 -17.61 16.78 -17.65
C SER A 485 -17.76 16.82 -16.13
N PRO A 486 -17.27 15.81 -15.37
CA PRO A 486 -17.35 15.88 -13.91
C PRO A 486 -16.67 17.15 -13.37
N LEU A 487 -15.66 17.65 -14.09
CA LEU A 487 -14.91 18.84 -13.76
C LEU A 487 -15.75 20.13 -13.60
N GLN A 488 -16.95 20.18 -14.20
CA GLN A 488 -17.86 21.32 -14.06
C GLN A 488 -18.57 21.33 -12.70
N PHE A 489 -18.77 20.16 -12.09
CA PHE A 489 -19.61 19.97 -10.90
C PHE A 489 -18.83 19.50 -9.68
N VAL A 490 -17.56 19.15 -9.88
CA VAL A 490 -16.67 18.67 -8.83
C VAL A 490 -16.27 19.82 -7.91
N PRO A 491 -16.50 19.73 -6.58
CA PRO A 491 -16.04 20.76 -5.67
C PRO A 491 -14.50 20.80 -5.63
N PRO A 492 -13.88 21.98 -5.49
CA PRO A 492 -12.42 22.18 -5.52
C PRO A 492 -11.77 21.79 -4.19
N ILE A 493 -12.09 20.59 -3.69
CA ILE A 493 -11.55 20.05 -2.44
C ILE A 493 -10.08 19.66 -2.62
N SER A 494 -9.68 19.31 -3.84
CA SER A 494 -8.27 19.08 -4.22
C SER A 494 -7.73 20.13 -5.16
N GLY A 495 -6.45 20.01 -5.49
CA GLY A 495 -5.77 20.88 -6.43
C GLY A 495 -6.53 20.96 -7.76
N ALA A 496 -6.78 19.85 -8.44
CA ALA A 496 -7.36 19.87 -9.79
C ALA A 496 -8.51 18.87 -10.03
N GLY A 497 -8.58 17.77 -9.27
CA GLY A 497 -9.76 16.92 -9.25
C GLY A 497 -9.58 15.53 -8.65
N GLU A 498 -8.37 15.13 -8.26
CA GLU A 498 -8.09 13.78 -7.76
C GLU A 498 -8.93 13.38 -6.54
N PHE A 499 -9.18 14.28 -5.56
CA PHE A 499 -10.07 13.94 -4.43
C PHE A 499 -11.43 13.48 -4.92
N SER A 500 -11.98 14.24 -5.86
CA SER A 500 -13.33 14.06 -6.36
C SER A 500 -13.43 12.86 -7.28
N PHE A 501 -12.37 12.52 -8.02
CA PHE A 501 -12.28 11.23 -8.71
C PHE A 501 -12.51 10.06 -7.74
N PHE A 502 -11.75 9.99 -6.63
CA PHE A 502 -11.92 8.91 -5.66
C PHE A 502 -13.29 8.98 -4.96
N PHE A 503 -13.70 10.16 -4.51
CA PHE A 503 -14.97 10.34 -3.81
C PHE A 503 -16.17 9.92 -4.68
N LEU A 504 -16.23 10.35 -5.94
CA LEU A 504 -17.29 9.98 -6.88
C LEU A 504 -17.29 8.48 -7.20
N ASN A 505 -16.12 7.83 -7.27
CA ASN A 505 -16.04 6.38 -7.39
C ASN A 505 -16.63 5.69 -6.14
N GLY A 506 -16.36 6.20 -4.94
CA GLY A 506 -16.98 5.73 -3.70
C GLY A 506 -18.51 5.86 -3.72
N VAL A 507 -19.03 7.00 -4.17
CA VAL A 507 -20.48 7.22 -4.35
C VAL A 507 -21.04 6.24 -5.38
N ALA A 508 -20.36 6.04 -6.52
CA ALA A 508 -20.79 5.10 -7.55
C ALA A 508 -20.88 3.66 -7.02
N VAL A 509 -19.94 3.23 -6.16
CA VAL A 509 -20.00 1.90 -5.50
C VAL A 509 -21.21 1.76 -4.57
N ILE A 510 -21.61 2.84 -3.90
CA ILE A 510 -22.79 2.84 -3.03
C ILE A 510 -24.07 2.79 -3.85
N LEU A 511 -24.18 3.63 -4.89
CA LEU A 511 -25.31 3.67 -5.81
C LEU A 511 -25.48 2.33 -6.54
N GLU A 512 -24.39 1.77 -7.06
CA GLU A 512 -24.36 0.45 -7.68
C GLU A 512 -24.90 -0.63 -6.73
N GLY A 513 -24.45 -0.62 -5.46
CA GLY A 513 -24.94 -1.56 -4.45
C GLY A 513 -26.42 -1.38 -4.12
N ALA A 514 -26.91 -0.14 -4.06
CA ALA A 514 -28.32 0.16 -3.81
C ALA A 514 -29.22 -0.29 -4.97
N VAL A 515 -28.81 0.02 -6.21
CA VAL A 515 -29.52 -0.42 -7.43
C VAL A 515 -29.53 -1.94 -7.53
N ALA A 516 -28.41 -2.60 -7.29
CA ALA A 516 -28.33 -4.07 -7.30
C ALA A 516 -29.31 -4.69 -6.29
N ARG A 517 -29.36 -4.17 -5.05
CA ARG A 517 -30.31 -4.63 -4.02
C ARG A 517 -31.76 -4.37 -4.42
N TYR A 518 -32.05 -3.22 -5.04
CA TYR A 518 -33.38 -2.89 -5.54
C TYR A 518 -33.84 -3.83 -6.66
N VAL A 519 -32.97 -4.07 -7.65
CA VAL A 519 -33.22 -4.99 -8.76
C VAL A 519 -33.42 -6.41 -8.24
N GLU A 520 -32.56 -6.88 -7.32
CA GLU A 520 -32.68 -8.19 -6.70
C GLU A 520 -34.03 -8.35 -5.97
N LYS A 521 -34.43 -7.36 -5.16
CA LYS A 521 -35.71 -7.37 -4.44
C LYS A 521 -36.90 -7.36 -5.39
N THR A 522 -36.83 -6.59 -6.47
CA THR A 522 -37.91 -6.49 -7.47
C THR A 522 -38.05 -7.80 -8.23
N ARG A 523 -36.96 -8.39 -8.71
CA ARG A 523 -36.97 -9.69 -9.41
C ARG A 523 -37.45 -10.84 -8.52
N LYS A 524 -37.05 -10.86 -7.24
CA LYS A 524 -37.55 -11.84 -6.27
C LYS A 524 -39.06 -11.75 -6.08
N ARG A 525 -39.63 -10.53 -6.08
CA ARG A 525 -41.09 -10.31 -5.98
C ARG A 525 -41.84 -10.75 -7.24
N SER A 526 -41.24 -10.54 -8.41
CA SER A 526 -41.84 -10.91 -9.70
C SER A 526 -41.67 -12.38 -10.07
N SER A 527 -40.82 -13.13 -9.36
CA SER A 527 -40.62 -14.56 -9.61
C SER A 527 -41.64 -15.40 -8.83
N ALA A 528 -42.35 -16.29 -9.53
CA ALA A 528 -43.32 -17.21 -8.95
C ALA A 528 -42.74 -18.09 -7.81
N GLY A 529 -41.42 -18.28 -7.76
CA GLY A 529 -40.75 -19.06 -6.71
C GLY A 529 -39.93 -18.24 -5.71
N GLY A 530 -40.00 -16.90 -5.74
CA GLY A 530 -39.16 -16.04 -4.88
C GLY A 530 -37.65 -16.14 -5.16
N LYS A 531 -37.25 -16.80 -6.25
CA LYS A 531 -35.85 -17.05 -6.61
C LYS A 531 -35.29 -15.89 -7.42
N TYR A 532 -34.04 -15.56 -7.15
CA TYR A 532 -33.27 -14.60 -7.95
C TYR A 532 -32.64 -15.31 -9.14
N PHE A 533 -32.86 -14.78 -10.34
CA PHE A 533 -32.20 -15.22 -11.56
C PHE A 533 -31.37 -14.08 -12.13
N SER A 534 -30.12 -14.37 -12.48
CA SER A 534 -29.28 -13.45 -13.24
C SER A 534 -29.80 -13.37 -14.68
N MET A 535 -29.89 -12.16 -15.20
CA MET A 535 -30.28 -11.92 -16.59
C MET A 535 -29.05 -11.85 -17.49
N TRP A 536 -29.21 -12.22 -18.77
CA TRP A 536 -28.12 -12.18 -19.75
C TRP A 536 -27.46 -10.80 -19.87
N TYR A 537 -28.25 -9.73 -19.65
CA TYR A 537 -27.80 -8.36 -19.74
C TYR A 537 -27.11 -7.83 -18.46
N ASP A 538 -27.20 -8.54 -17.32
CA ASP A 538 -26.65 -8.03 -16.05
C ASP A 538 -25.13 -7.78 -16.16
N ARG A 539 -24.40 -8.71 -16.79
CA ARG A 539 -22.96 -8.60 -16.98
C ARG A 539 -22.56 -7.45 -17.93
N PRO A 540 -23.07 -7.36 -19.18
CA PRO A 540 -22.69 -6.28 -20.09
C PRO A 540 -23.11 -4.91 -19.55
N ILE A 541 -24.29 -4.76 -18.94
CA ILE A 541 -24.70 -3.49 -18.32
C ILE A 541 -23.72 -3.09 -17.21
N SER A 542 -23.34 -4.03 -16.35
CA SER A 542 -22.40 -3.72 -15.26
C SER A 542 -21.01 -3.32 -15.79
N ILE A 543 -20.53 -3.95 -16.87
CA ILE A 543 -19.27 -3.56 -17.55
C ILE A 543 -19.39 -2.15 -18.12
N VAL A 544 -20.46 -1.85 -18.87
CA VAL A 544 -20.69 -0.52 -19.45
C VAL A 544 -20.78 0.54 -18.37
N TRP A 545 -21.52 0.29 -17.29
CA TRP A 545 -21.59 1.16 -16.11
C TRP A 545 -20.20 1.41 -15.51
N THR A 546 -19.43 0.34 -15.28
CA THR A 546 -18.10 0.43 -14.67
C THR A 546 -17.15 1.26 -15.53
N LEU A 547 -17.09 0.99 -16.84
CA LEU A 547 -16.26 1.75 -17.78
C LEU A 547 -16.71 3.21 -17.86
N THR A 548 -18.02 3.45 -17.89
CA THR A 548 -18.57 4.82 -17.91
C THR A 548 -18.15 5.60 -16.67
N VAL A 549 -18.30 5.03 -15.47
CA VAL A 549 -17.88 5.66 -14.22
C VAL A 549 -16.39 5.96 -14.24
N LEU A 550 -15.55 4.98 -14.59
CA LEU A 550 -14.09 5.12 -14.57
C LEU A 550 -13.60 6.16 -15.59
N LEU A 551 -14.10 6.12 -16.83
CA LEU A 551 -13.70 7.03 -17.89
C LEU A 551 -14.25 8.44 -17.69
N PHE A 552 -15.48 8.55 -17.16
CA PHE A 552 -16.08 9.85 -16.86
C PHE A 552 -15.33 10.51 -15.70
N THR A 553 -15.30 9.88 -14.53
CA THR A 553 -14.64 10.43 -13.34
C THR A 553 -13.13 10.58 -13.54
N GLY A 554 -12.51 9.70 -14.33
CA GLY A 554 -11.08 9.74 -14.64
C GLY A 554 -10.63 11.01 -15.37
N GLN A 555 -11.54 11.75 -16.00
CA GLN A 555 -11.23 13.08 -16.53
C GLN A 555 -10.76 14.03 -15.42
N ALA A 556 -11.34 13.94 -14.22
CA ALA A 556 -10.95 14.77 -13.08
C ALA A 556 -9.55 14.42 -12.55
N PHE A 557 -9.20 13.12 -12.57
CA PHE A 557 -7.85 12.67 -12.22
C PHE A 557 -6.81 13.17 -13.23
N VAL A 558 -7.10 12.99 -14.52
CA VAL A 558 -6.18 13.35 -15.60
C VAL A 558 -5.97 14.86 -15.71
N GLU A 559 -6.99 15.67 -15.46
CA GLU A 559 -6.84 17.13 -15.46
C GLU A 559 -5.76 17.59 -14.48
N GLY A 560 -5.68 16.96 -13.30
CA GLY A 560 -4.62 17.24 -12.35
C GLY A 560 -3.24 16.87 -12.84
N TRP A 561 -3.12 15.79 -13.60
CA TRP A 561 -1.86 15.35 -14.20
C TRP A 561 -1.39 16.26 -15.33
N ILE A 562 -2.33 16.77 -16.14
CA ILE A 562 -2.04 17.76 -17.18
C ILE A 562 -1.54 19.05 -16.55
N ARG A 563 -2.25 19.56 -15.54
CA ARG A 563 -1.93 20.86 -14.92
C ARG A 563 -0.71 20.84 -14.01
N SER A 564 -0.40 19.70 -13.41
CA SER A 564 0.85 19.51 -12.65
C SER A 564 2.07 19.26 -13.54
N GLY A 565 1.86 18.98 -14.84
CA GLY A 565 2.92 18.65 -15.78
C GLY A 565 3.36 17.18 -15.74
N ILE A 566 2.72 16.34 -14.91
CA ILE A 566 2.99 14.90 -14.82
C ILE A 566 2.78 14.21 -16.18
N SER A 567 1.68 14.50 -16.88
CA SER A 567 1.41 13.87 -18.19
C SER A 567 2.46 14.24 -19.24
N ARG A 568 2.97 15.48 -19.17
CA ARG A 568 4.03 15.96 -20.05
C ARG A 568 5.35 15.28 -19.73
N GLU A 569 5.70 15.17 -18.45
CA GLU A 569 6.89 14.46 -17.99
C GLU A 569 6.89 12.98 -18.41
N ILE A 570 5.75 12.29 -18.29
CA ILE A 570 5.59 10.91 -18.80
C ILE A 570 5.79 10.85 -20.31
N GLY A 571 5.21 11.80 -21.05
CA GLY A 571 5.35 11.87 -22.51
C GLY A 571 6.77 12.13 -23.00
N LEU A 572 7.64 12.74 -22.18
CA LEU A 572 9.04 12.97 -22.51
C LEU A 572 9.87 11.68 -22.54
N VAL A 573 9.43 10.60 -21.90
CA VAL A 573 10.14 9.30 -21.94
C VAL A 573 10.27 8.75 -23.37
N LEU A 574 9.37 9.14 -24.28
CA LEU A 574 9.39 8.75 -25.70
C LEU A 574 9.85 9.86 -26.65
N SER A 575 10.27 11.02 -26.11
CA SER A 575 10.83 12.14 -26.89
C SER A 575 12.35 12.04 -26.89
#